data_AF-A0A838QD69-F1
#
_entry.id   AF-A0A838QD69-F1
#
_cell.length_a   1.000
_cell.length_b   1.000
_cell.length_c   1.000
_cell.angle_alpha   90.00
_cell.angle_beta   90.00
_cell.angle_gamma   90.00
#
_symmetry.space_group_name_H-M   'P 1'
#
loop_
_entity.id
_entity.type
_entity.pdbx_description
1 polymer ?
#
loop_
_entity_poly.entity_id
_entity_poly.type
_entity_poly.pdbx_seq_one_letter_code
_entity_poly.pdbx_strand_id
1 'polypeptide(L)'
;MTQGIKGYVYARCERRAEAAVELNYLLAQSRAGKYVSHYSLAVIQAGLGNREAAFAELESAYAERAWSMFLLNLEPAFDSLRGDPRFARLERRVGLRRAGT
;
A
#
# COMPACT_ATOMS: atom_id res chain seq x y z
N MET A 1 -3.02 15.85 7.09
CA MET A 1 -2.19 14.98 7.96
C MET A 1 -2.73 13.56 7.87
N THR A 2 -1.95 12.68 7.23
CA THR A 2 -1.97 11.20 7.30
C THR A 2 -3.30 10.43 7.12
N GLN A 3 -3.79 10.34 5.88
CA GLN A 3 -4.79 9.30 5.53
C GLN A 3 -4.23 7.86 5.63
N GLY A 4 -2.91 7.69 5.62
CA GLY A 4 -2.26 6.37 5.76
C GLY A 4 -2.32 5.75 7.16
N ILE A 5 -2.42 6.55 8.24
CA ILE A 5 -2.40 6.01 9.62
C ILE A 5 -3.66 5.20 9.92
N LYS A 6 -4.83 5.57 9.36
CA LYS A 6 -6.07 4.80 9.57
C LYS A 6 -6.00 3.42 8.93
N GLY A 7 -5.46 3.34 7.70
CA GLY A 7 -5.28 2.06 7.00
C GLY A 7 -4.34 1.11 7.75
N TYR A 8 -3.23 1.64 8.29
CA TYR A 8 -2.28 0.91 9.12
C TYR A 8 -2.90 0.38 10.43
N VAL A 9 -3.68 1.22 11.13
CA VAL A 9 -4.32 0.85 12.41
C VAL A 9 -5.40 -0.21 12.21
N TYR A 10 -6.21 -0.13 11.14
CA TYR A 10 -7.27 -1.12 10.92
C TYR A 10 -6.75 -2.47 10.45
N ALA A 11 -5.68 -2.49 9.65
CA ALA A 11 -5.01 -3.72 9.21
C ALA A 11 -4.44 -4.54 10.39
N ARG A 12 -3.90 -3.85 11.41
CA ARG A 12 -3.23 -4.48 12.56
C ARG A 12 -4.16 -4.91 13.70
N CYS A 13 -5.39 -4.39 13.76
CA CYS A 13 -6.29 -4.64 14.90
C CYS A 13 -7.37 -5.73 14.66
N GLU A 14 -7.23 -6.60 13.63
CA GLU A 14 -8.27 -7.57 13.22
C GLU A 14 -9.63 -6.92 12.86
N ARG A 15 -9.69 -5.59 12.74
CA ARG A 15 -10.86 -4.81 12.36
C ARG A 15 -11.03 -4.81 10.84
N ARG A 16 -11.02 -6.00 10.24
CA ARG A 16 -11.12 -6.21 8.78
C ARG A 16 -12.36 -5.53 8.19
N ALA A 17 -13.48 -5.55 8.92
CA ALA A 17 -14.70 -4.87 8.50
C ALA A 17 -14.49 -3.35 8.35
N GLU A 18 -13.73 -2.73 9.25
CA GLU A 18 -13.50 -1.28 9.24
C GLU A 18 -12.43 -0.88 8.23
N ALA A 19 -11.41 -1.71 8.03
CA ALA A 19 -10.48 -1.58 6.91
C ALA A 19 -11.21 -1.65 5.56
N ALA A 20 -12.19 -2.55 5.42
CA ALA A 20 -13.00 -2.64 4.20
C ALA A 20 -13.91 -1.42 4.00
N VAL A 21 -14.49 -0.87 5.07
CA VAL A 21 -15.27 0.38 5.01
C VAL A 21 -14.38 1.55 4.60
N GLU A 22 -13.20 1.71 5.21
CA GLU A 22 -12.26 2.77 4.86
C GLU A 22 -11.78 2.63 3.41
N LEU A 23 -11.47 1.41 2.96
CA LEU A 23 -11.09 1.13 1.57
C LEU A 23 -12.18 1.60 0.60
N ASN A 24 -13.43 1.21 0.85
CA ASN A 24 -14.56 1.61 0.00
C ASN A 24 -14.77 3.12 -0.01
N TYR A 25 -14.62 3.77 1.15
CA TYR A 25 -14.67 5.21 1.25
C TYR A 25 -13.59 5.89 0.40
N LEU A 26 -12.33 5.46 0.52
CA LEU A 26 -11.21 6.01 -0.23
C LEU A 26 -11.34 5.76 -1.74
N LEU A 27 -11.78 4.57 -2.15
CA LEU A 27 -12.07 4.27 -3.55
C LEU A 27 -13.19 5.16 -4.10
N ALA A 28 -14.22 5.45 -3.30
CA ALA A 28 -15.28 6.38 -3.70
C ALA A 28 -14.75 7.82 -3.84
N GLN A 29 -13.87 8.28 -2.94
CA GLN A 29 -13.24 9.60 -3.07
C GLN A 29 -12.36 9.68 -4.33
N SER A 30 -11.59 8.63 -4.64
CA SER A 30 -10.77 8.54 -5.85
C SER A 30 -11.64 8.63 -7.12
N ARG A 31 -12.75 7.87 -7.18
CA ARG A 31 -13.72 7.92 -8.29
C ARG A 31 -14.38 9.30 -8.44
N ALA A 32 -14.53 10.03 -7.34
CA ALA A 32 -15.03 11.41 -7.33
C ALA A 32 -13.97 12.44 -7.73
N GLY A 33 -12.79 12.02 -8.20
CA GLY A 33 -11.71 12.88 -8.67
C GLY A 33 -10.86 13.49 -7.55
N LYS A 34 -11.06 13.09 -6.29
CA LYS A 34 -10.21 13.55 -5.20
C LYS A 34 -8.90 12.77 -5.20
N TYR A 35 -7.81 13.47 -4.90
CA TYR A 35 -6.53 12.81 -4.72
C TYR A 35 -6.57 11.84 -3.54
N VAL A 36 -6.31 10.58 -3.85
CA VAL A 36 -6.14 9.48 -2.89
C VAL A 36 -4.86 8.78 -3.30
N SER A 37 -3.88 8.71 -2.40
CA SER A 37 -2.63 8.05 -2.73
C SER A 37 -2.85 6.55 -2.93
N HIS A 38 -2.34 6.03 -4.04
CA HIS A 38 -2.36 4.61 -4.34
C HIS A 38 -1.58 3.80 -3.28
N TYR A 39 -0.58 4.40 -2.64
CA TYR A 39 0.14 3.75 -1.54
C TYR A 39 -0.78 3.47 -0.34
N SER A 40 -1.66 4.41 0.03
CA SER A 40 -2.61 4.21 1.13
C SER A 40 -3.59 3.08 0.81
N LEU A 41 -4.05 2.98 -0.44
CA LEU A 41 -4.90 1.88 -0.89
C LEU A 41 -4.14 0.55 -0.82
N ALA A 42 -2.88 0.52 -1.24
CA ALA A 42 -2.02 -0.66 -1.14
C ALA A 42 -1.89 -1.18 0.30
N VAL A 43 -1.65 -0.29 1.26
CA VAL A 43 -1.55 -0.64 2.70
C VAL A 43 -2.82 -1.34 3.18
N ILE A 44 -4.00 -0.77 2.85
CA ILE A 44 -5.28 -1.33 3.29
C ILE A 44 -5.55 -2.67 2.61
N GLN A 45 -5.31 -2.77 1.29
CA GLN A 45 -5.48 -4.01 0.55
C GLN A 45 -4.55 -5.12 1.07
N ALA A 46 -3.30 -4.80 1.37
CA ALA A 46 -2.34 -5.74 1.93
C ALA A 46 -2.75 -6.21 3.33
N GLY A 47 -3.20 -5.30 4.19
CA GLY A 47 -3.76 -5.60 5.51
C GLY A 47 -5.02 -6.48 5.46
N LEU A 48 -5.83 -6.32 4.43
CA LEU A 48 -6.98 -7.19 4.13
C LEU A 48 -6.57 -8.51 3.47
N GLY A 49 -5.29 -8.75 3.19
CA GLY A 49 -4.82 -9.97 2.52
C GLY A 49 -5.14 -10.01 1.02
N ASN A 50 -5.61 -8.90 0.43
CA ASN A 50 -5.91 -8.79 -0.99
C ASN A 50 -4.61 -8.55 -1.78
N ARG A 51 -3.76 -9.58 -1.83
CA ARG A 51 -2.40 -9.53 -2.39
C ARG A 51 -2.31 -8.91 -3.78
N GLU A 52 -3.14 -9.37 -4.71
CA GLU A 52 -3.09 -8.90 -6.10
C GLU A 52 -3.51 -7.43 -6.23
N ALA A 53 -4.55 -7.03 -5.48
CA ALA A 53 -4.97 -5.62 -5.43
C ALA A 53 -3.87 -4.74 -4.80
N ALA A 54 -3.23 -5.20 -3.73
CA ALA A 54 -2.13 -4.48 -3.10
C ALA A 54 -0.96 -4.25 -4.07
N PHE A 55 -0.58 -5.25 -4.88
CA PHE A 55 0.47 -5.07 -5.88
C PHE A 55 0.06 -4.12 -7.00
N ALA A 56 -1.19 -4.18 -7.46
CA ALA A 56 -1.69 -3.23 -8.47
C ALA A 56 -1.61 -1.78 -7.96
N GLU A 57 -2.02 -1.56 -6.70
CA GLU A 57 -1.94 -0.26 -6.05
C GLU A 57 -0.47 0.18 -5.81
N LEU A 58 0.44 -0.72 -5.44
CA LEU A 58 1.87 -0.39 -5.32
C LEU A 58 2.52 0.01 -6.64
N GLU A 59 2.14 -0.62 -7.74
CA GLU A 59 2.62 -0.26 -9.08
C GLU A 59 2.10 1.13 -9.49
N SER A 60 0.82 1.42 -9.22
CA SER A 60 0.25 2.76 -9.43
C SER A 60 0.90 3.81 -8.54
N ALA A 61 1.17 3.49 -7.26
CA ALA A 61 1.88 4.35 -6.32
C ALA A 61 3.30 4.68 -6.80
N TYR A 62 4.00 3.68 -7.37
CA TYR A 62 5.29 3.90 -8.00
C TYR A 62 5.17 4.82 -9.23
N ALA A 63 4.19 4.58 -10.10
CA ALA A 63 3.98 5.36 -11.33
C ALA A 63 3.65 6.84 -11.04
N GLU A 64 2.82 7.11 -10.02
CA GLU A 64 2.51 8.48 -9.58
C GLU A 64 3.64 9.15 -8.79
N ARG A 65 4.75 8.42 -8.54
CA ARG A 65 5.85 8.85 -7.65
C ARG A 65 5.36 9.26 -6.27
N ALA A 66 4.45 8.46 -5.71
CA ALA A 66 3.89 8.70 -4.39
C ALA A 66 5.02 8.88 -3.38
N TRP A 67 5.01 10.01 -2.65
CA TRP A 67 6.08 10.34 -1.72
C TRP A 67 6.33 9.19 -0.74
N SER A 68 5.26 8.51 -0.31
CA SER A 68 5.23 7.42 0.67
C SER A 68 5.89 6.12 0.20
N MET A 69 6.29 6.01 -1.07
CA MET A 69 7.04 4.83 -1.55
C MET A 69 8.35 4.60 -0.79
N PHE A 70 8.94 5.63 -0.17
CA PHE A 70 10.11 5.45 0.71
C PHE A 70 9.83 4.61 1.96
N LEU A 71 8.57 4.50 2.39
CA LEU A 71 8.14 3.67 3.54
C LEU A 71 7.96 2.20 3.17
N LEU A 72 8.12 1.82 1.90
CA LEU A 72 7.86 0.46 1.40
C LEU A 72 8.51 -0.62 2.29
N ASN A 73 9.76 -0.42 2.71
CA ASN A 73 10.46 -1.40 3.55
C ASN A 73 10.05 -1.34 5.02
N LEU A 74 9.46 -0.24 5.48
CA LEU A 74 9.09 -0.01 6.88
C LEU A 74 7.65 -0.41 7.21
N GLU A 75 6.80 -0.53 6.19
CA GLU A 75 5.36 -0.74 6.35
C GLU A 75 5.02 -2.21 6.70
N PRO A 76 4.52 -2.48 7.92
CA PRO A 76 4.16 -3.85 8.35
C PRO A 76 3.01 -4.47 7.58
N ALA A 77 2.10 -3.68 6.99
CA ALA A 77 1.02 -4.23 6.17
C ALA A 77 1.55 -5.05 4.98
N PHE A 78 2.79 -4.81 4.56
CA PHE A 78 3.43 -5.52 3.46
C PHE A 78 4.21 -6.76 3.88
N ASP A 79 4.22 -7.16 5.16
CA ASP A 79 4.98 -8.33 5.62
C ASP A 79 4.62 -9.61 4.86
N SER A 80 3.34 -9.79 4.52
CA SER A 80 2.86 -10.91 3.69
C SER A 80 3.31 -10.84 2.23
N LEU A 81 3.73 -9.67 1.75
CA LEU A 81 4.16 -9.41 0.37
C LEU A 81 5.69 -9.52 0.20
N ARG A 82 6.48 -9.38 1.27
CA ARG A 82 7.95 -9.30 1.21
C ARG A 82 8.62 -10.53 0.58
N GLY A 83 8.00 -11.70 0.68
CA GLY A 83 8.48 -12.93 0.05
C GLY A 83 8.22 -13.02 -1.47
N ASP A 84 7.43 -12.11 -2.04
CA ASP A 84 7.10 -12.10 -3.46
C ASP A 84 8.21 -11.43 -4.29
N PRO A 85 8.67 -12.04 -5.40
CA PRO A 85 9.63 -11.42 -6.32
C PRO A 85 9.19 -10.04 -6.86
N ARG A 86 7.89 -9.77 -6.93
CA ARG A 86 7.34 -8.46 -7.34
C ARG A 86 7.63 -7.38 -6.31
N PHE A 87 7.54 -7.68 -5.02
CA PHE A 87 7.96 -6.76 -3.96
C PHE A 87 9.45 -6.47 -4.11
N ALA A 88 10.22 -7.54 -4.35
CA ALA A 88 11.64 -7.43 -4.62
C ALA A 88 11.96 -6.64 -5.93
N ARG A 89 11.03 -6.47 -6.86
CA ARG A 89 11.21 -5.59 -8.02
C ARG A 89 10.96 -4.14 -7.65
N LEU A 90 9.91 -3.89 -6.86
CA LEU A 90 9.52 -2.55 -6.41
C LEU A 90 10.62 -1.90 -5.56
N GLU A 91 11.18 -2.59 -4.55
CA GLU A 91 12.22 -1.94 -3.72
C GLU A 91 13.48 -1.59 -4.55
N ARG A 92 13.82 -2.36 -5.60
CA ARG A 92 14.92 -2.00 -6.52
C ARG A 92 14.59 -0.75 -7.33
N ARG A 93 13.38 -0.65 -7.86
CA ARG A 93 12.94 0.52 -8.65
C ARG A 93 12.88 1.80 -7.82
N VAL A 94 12.55 1.69 -6.53
CA VAL A 94 12.54 2.81 -5.58
C VAL A 94 13.95 3.12 -5.05
N GLY A 95 14.94 2.25 -5.28
CA GLY A 95 16.31 2.43 -4.79
C GLY A 95 16.52 1.98 -3.33
N LEU A 96 15.59 1.22 -2.76
CA LEU A 96 15.62 0.72 -1.39
C LEU A 96 16.33 -0.63 -1.25
N ARG A 97 16.58 -1.33 -2.36
CA ARG A 97 17.40 -2.54 -2.39
C ARG A 97 18.58 -2.35 -3.33
N ARG A 98 19.80 -2.50 -2.78
CA ARG A 98 21.02 -2.54 -3.59
C ARG A 98 20.97 -3.75 -4.52
N ALA A 99 21.39 -3.55 -5.77
CA ALA A 99 21.77 -4.67 -6.62
C ALA A 99 22.95 -5.36 -5.94
N GLY A 100 22.82 -6.67 -5.69
CA GLY A 100 23.93 -7.45 -5.15
C GLY A 100 25.12 -7.37 -6.09
N THR A 101 26.30 -7.17 -5.51
CA THR A 101 27.61 -7.28 -6.15
C THR A 101 27.82 -8.65 -6.77
#